data_AF-A0AAX6NDZ9-F1
#
_entry.id   AF-A0AAX6NDZ9-F1
#
_cell.length_a   1.000
_cell.length_b   1.000
_cell.length_c   1.000
_cell.angle_alpha   90.00
_cell.angle_beta   90.00
_cell.angle_gamma   90.00
#
_symmetry.space_group_name_H-M   'P 1'
#
loop_
_entity.id
_entity.type
_entity.pdbx_description
1 polymer ?
#
loop_
_entity_poly.entity_id
_entity_poly.type
_entity_poly.pdbx_seq_one_letter_code
_entity_poly.pdbx_strand_id
1 'polypeptide(L)'
;MEYLAVILILLGGLAILVGLVTLAIPKTRKKGRVITASAIVVTLIGAVMINFADSSDSDDKASEEVSADTEEPEETEEEQANITKEQYENVQMGATQDQIKKDLGEVTEDNIVQSKGRTMWSYSDDNFGLAYIYFSNKDKKVVLKSELGLLSEDSNTETSKDGTVDLNDWKVQVKDIAGSDKSETEKFDEVSKLAMEYSLTDQELKEFEDSIVNEYKTNNYLKDIHNDEYMLTNIFKSTAIDEHYSSSTPIKEFAFDFLQNTKYTYRGAEVVGSQFVLANEDQMNDSLALMK
;
A
#
# COMPACT_ATOMS: atom_id res chain seq x y z
N MET A 1 12.03 -22.88 0.97
CA MET A 1 11.11 -21.72 0.91
C MET A 1 11.35 -20.78 2.08
N GLU A 2 11.37 -21.25 3.33
CA GLU A 2 11.63 -20.40 4.51
C GLU A 2 12.95 -19.64 4.44
N TYR A 3 14.07 -20.31 4.10
CA TYR A 3 15.38 -19.64 3.97
C TYR A 3 15.39 -18.54 2.90
N LEU A 4 14.70 -18.74 1.77
CA LEU A 4 14.60 -17.73 0.72
C LEU A 4 13.79 -16.51 1.20
N ALA A 5 12.68 -16.74 1.90
CA ALA A 5 11.85 -15.68 2.45
C ALA A 5 12.61 -14.85 3.51
N VAL A 6 13.39 -15.51 4.38
CA VAL A 6 14.26 -14.84 5.36
C VAL A 6 15.36 -14.04 4.67
N ILE A 7 15.99 -14.58 3.61
CA ILE A 7 17.00 -13.85 2.83
C ILE A 7 16.40 -12.61 2.17
N LEU A 8 15.20 -12.70 1.59
CA LEU A 8 14.51 -11.55 0.99
C LEU A 8 14.15 -10.46 2.01
N ILE A 9 13.74 -10.85 3.22
CA ILE A 9 13.49 -9.88 4.31
C ILE A 9 14.79 -9.21 4.75
N LEU A 10 15.89 -9.96 4.87
CA LEU A 10 17.19 -9.39 5.26
C LEU A 10 17.75 -8.45 4.19
N LEU A 11 17.69 -8.86 2.91
CA LEU A 11 18.12 -8.03 1.78
C LEU A 11 17.24 -6.79 1.63
N GLY A 12 15.92 -6.95 1.77
CA GLY A 12 14.96 -5.85 1.79
C GLY A 12 15.22 -4.88 2.94
N GLY A 13 15.43 -5.37 4.16
CA GLY A 13 15.79 -4.55 5.32
C GLY A 13 17.09 -3.76 5.14
N LEU A 14 18.11 -4.38 4.54
CA LEU A 14 19.40 -3.75 4.27
C LEU A 14 19.27 -2.68 3.16
N ALA A 15 18.49 -2.94 2.13
CA ALA A 15 18.18 -1.98 1.07
C ALA A 15 17.30 -0.81 1.57
N ILE A 16 16.38 -1.03 2.50
CA ILE A 16 15.63 0.03 3.20
C ILE A 16 16.60 0.95 3.95
N LEU A 17 17.56 0.39 4.70
CA LEU A 17 18.57 1.19 5.40
C LEU A 17 19.42 2.03 4.43
N VAL A 18 19.84 1.45 3.31
CA VAL A 18 20.58 2.17 2.25
C VAL A 18 19.71 3.27 1.63
N GLY A 19 18.44 3.01 1.36
CA GLY A 19 17.46 3.97 0.88
C GLY A 19 17.24 5.15 1.83
N LEU A 20 17.11 4.88 3.13
CA LEU A 20 16.96 5.89 4.18
C LEU A 20 18.23 6.75 4.33
N VAL A 21 19.42 6.15 4.25
CA VAL A 21 20.69 6.90 4.25
C VAL A 21 20.81 7.80 3.01
N THR A 22 20.39 7.30 1.83
CA THR A 22 20.40 8.11 0.61
C THR A 22 19.31 9.20 0.60
N LEU A 23 18.22 9.03 1.35
CA LEU A 23 17.19 10.06 1.60
C LEU A 23 17.69 11.22 2.48
N ALA A 24 18.65 10.96 3.38
CA ALA A 24 19.23 12.02 4.20
C ALA A 24 20.06 13.04 3.39
N ILE A 25 20.52 12.65 2.19
CA ILE A 25 21.36 13.48 1.32
C ILE A 25 20.49 14.19 0.26
N PRO A 26 20.40 15.54 0.25
CA PRO A 26 19.46 16.27 -0.60
C PRO A 26 19.58 15.98 -2.10
N LYS A 27 20.79 15.74 -2.60
CA LYS A 27 21.07 15.46 -4.02
C LYS A 27 20.65 14.06 -4.46
N THR A 28 20.47 13.12 -3.53
CA THR A 28 20.14 11.72 -3.83
C THR A 28 18.77 11.30 -3.28
N ARG A 29 18.02 12.22 -2.67
CA ARG A 29 16.68 11.98 -2.12
C ARG A 29 15.75 11.22 -3.05
N LYS A 30 15.75 11.59 -4.34
CA LYS A 30 14.92 10.91 -5.36
C LYS A 30 15.28 9.43 -5.49
N LYS A 31 16.58 9.11 -5.61
CA LYS A 31 17.05 7.72 -5.68
C LYS A 31 16.79 6.96 -4.38
N GLY A 32 16.94 7.63 -3.24
CA GLY A 32 16.63 7.04 -1.94
C GLY A 32 15.15 6.66 -1.77
N ARG A 33 14.20 7.46 -2.31
CA ARG A 33 12.77 7.11 -2.32
C ARG A 33 12.52 5.82 -3.09
N VAL A 34 13.06 5.73 -4.31
CA VAL A 34 12.90 4.55 -5.18
C VAL A 34 13.51 3.30 -4.53
N ILE A 35 14.74 3.39 -4.04
CA ILE A 35 15.41 2.27 -3.35
C ILE A 35 14.59 1.81 -2.14
N THR A 36 14.08 2.75 -1.34
CA THR A 36 13.27 2.43 -0.16
C THR A 36 11.96 1.76 -0.55
N ALA A 37 11.25 2.28 -1.55
CA ALA A 37 9.98 1.72 -2.03
C ALA A 37 10.15 0.31 -2.60
N SER A 38 11.15 0.10 -3.46
CA SER A 38 11.44 -1.23 -4.03
C SER A 38 11.83 -2.23 -2.94
N ALA A 39 12.63 -1.79 -1.95
CA ALA A 39 13.03 -2.64 -0.84
C ALA A 39 11.87 -3.01 0.10
N ILE A 40 10.90 -2.11 0.29
CA ILE A 40 9.65 -2.40 1.01
C ILE A 40 8.86 -3.49 0.27
N VAL A 41 8.70 -3.39 -1.04
CA VAL A 41 7.99 -4.39 -1.84
C VAL A 41 8.66 -5.77 -1.74
N VAL A 42 9.99 -5.84 -1.84
CA VAL A 42 10.75 -7.10 -1.67
C VAL A 42 10.56 -7.68 -0.26
N THR A 43 10.56 -6.81 0.76
CA THR A 43 10.33 -7.23 2.16
C THR A 43 8.91 -7.77 2.36
N LEU A 44 7.91 -7.12 1.76
CA LEU A 44 6.51 -7.57 1.80
C LEU A 44 6.32 -8.91 1.09
N ILE A 45 6.97 -9.11 -0.06
CA ILE A 45 6.98 -10.40 -0.77
C ILE A 45 7.58 -11.50 0.12
N GLY A 46 8.70 -11.23 0.78
CA GLY A 46 9.30 -12.15 1.76
C GLY A 46 8.36 -12.46 2.94
N ALA A 47 7.71 -11.44 3.52
CA ALA A 47 6.78 -11.60 4.64
C ALA A 47 5.52 -12.41 4.26
N VAL A 48 4.98 -12.18 3.06
CA VAL A 48 3.87 -12.97 2.52
C VAL A 48 4.28 -14.44 2.37
N MET A 49 5.51 -14.71 1.87
CA MET A 49 6.00 -16.10 1.76
C MET A 49 6.14 -16.80 3.12
N ILE A 50 6.51 -16.10 4.19
CA ILE A 50 6.56 -16.68 5.54
C ILE A 50 5.15 -16.99 6.06
N ASN A 51 4.21 -16.07 5.91
CA ASN A 51 2.81 -16.28 6.36
C ASN A 51 2.10 -17.42 5.61
N PHE A 52 2.55 -17.78 4.41
CA PHE A 52 2.05 -18.95 3.67
C PHE A 52 2.79 -20.26 4.00
N ALA A 53 4.01 -20.18 4.54
CA ALA A 53 4.81 -21.36 4.91
C ALA A 53 4.33 -22.01 6.23
N ASP A 54 3.65 -21.27 7.10
CA ASP A 54 3.17 -21.73 8.42
C ASP A 54 1.97 -22.70 8.37
N SER A 55 1.74 -23.37 7.23
CA SER A 55 0.63 -24.32 7.03
C SER A 55 1.05 -25.73 6.59
N SER A 56 2.34 -26.07 6.63
CA SER A 56 2.82 -27.42 6.34
C SER A 56 3.66 -28.01 7.47
N ASP A 57 3.03 -28.90 8.24
CA ASP A 57 3.69 -29.92 9.07
C ASP A 57 4.53 -30.84 8.16
N SER A 58 5.85 -30.96 8.41
CA SER A 58 6.56 -32.24 8.45
C SER A 58 8.06 -32.10 8.75
N ASP A 59 8.54 -33.13 9.44
CA ASP A 59 9.81 -33.31 10.15
C ASP A 59 11.10 -33.47 9.31
N ASP A 60 12.19 -33.20 10.03
CA ASP A 60 13.48 -33.92 10.08
C ASP A 60 14.59 -33.69 9.02
N LYS A 61 15.66 -33.06 9.55
CA LYS A 61 17.07 -33.50 9.61
C LYS A 61 18.12 -33.13 8.55
N ALA A 62 19.20 -32.64 9.16
CA ALA A 62 20.62 -32.93 8.96
C ALA A 62 21.44 -31.87 8.22
N SER A 63 22.25 -31.17 9.01
CA SER A 63 23.37 -30.32 8.63
C SER A 63 24.60 -31.17 8.27
N GLU A 64 25.14 -30.96 7.08
CA GLU A 64 26.55 -31.24 6.76
C GLU A 64 27.23 -29.91 6.42
N GLU A 65 28.28 -29.58 7.18
CA GLU A 65 29.21 -28.51 6.84
C GLU A 65 30.04 -28.94 5.63
N VAL A 66 30.02 -28.14 4.56
CA VAL A 66 30.97 -28.23 3.45
C VAL A 66 31.64 -26.87 3.27
N SER A 67 32.94 -26.86 3.55
CA SER A 67 33.88 -25.80 3.20
C SER A 67 34.03 -25.74 1.67
N ALA A 68 33.92 -24.54 1.10
CA ALA A 68 34.35 -24.27 -0.26
C ALA A 68 34.95 -22.86 -0.35
N ASP A 69 36.22 -22.81 -0.75
CA ASP A 69 36.84 -21.66 -1.41
C ASP A 69 35.87 -21.13 -2.47
N THR A 70 35.49 -19.86 -2.34
CA THR A 70 34.63 -19.18 -3.31
C THR A 70 35.52 -18.27 -4.14
N GLU A 71 35.86 -18.71 -5.35
CA GLU A 71 36.23 -17.81 -6.43
C GLU A 71 35.01 -16.95 -6.74
N GLU A 72 35.19 -15.63 -6.79
CA GLU A 72 34.14 -14.68 -7.20
C GLU A 72 33.64 -15.06 -8.60
N PRO A 73 32.33 -15.34 -8.77
CA PRO A 73 31.78 -15.51 -10.10
C PRO A 73 31.76 -14.16 -10.81
N GLU A 74 32.24 -14.12 -12.05
CA GLU A 74 32.03 -12.99 -12.95
C GLU A 74 30.52 -12.74 -13.08
N GLU A 75 30.06 -11.57 -12.64
CA GLU A 75 28.71 -11.07 -12.88
C GLU A 75 28.49 -11.00 -14.40
N THR A 76 27.71 -11.94 -14.92
CA THR A 76 27.12 -11.81 -16.23
C THR A 76 25.96 -10.84 -16.07
N GLU A 77 26.02 -9.68 -16.74
CA GLU A 77 24.89 -8.75 -16.81
C GLU A 77 23.70 -9.50 -17.43
N GLU A 78 22.78 -9.97 -16.57
CA GLU A 78 21.58 -10.66 -17.02
C GLU A 78 20.69 -9.67 -17.79
N GLU A 79 20.37 -10.02 -19.03
CA GLU A 79 19.56 -9.20 -19.93
C GLU A 79 18.12 -9.13 -19.40
N GLN A 80 17.84 -8.12 -18.56
CA GLN A 80 16.53 -7.89 -17.95
C GLN A 80 15.48 -7.57 -19.03
N ALA A 81 14.30 -8.19 -18.93
CA ALA A 81 13.23 -8.02 -19.92
C ALA A 81 12.71 -6.57 -19.96
N ASN A 82 13.07 -5.84 -21.01
CA ASN A 82 12.76 -4.42 -21.18
C ASN A 82 11.32 -4.20 -21.70
N ILE A 83 10.57 -3.26 -21.12
CA ILE A 83 9.21 -2.90 -21.55
C ILE A 83 9.04 -1.39 -21.73
N THR A 84 8.32 -0.99 -22.77
CA THR A 84 7.87 0.40 -22.97
C THR A 84 6.46 0.63 -22.47
N LYS A 85 6.11 1.89 -22.18
CA LYS A 85 4.74 2.31 -21.86
C LYS A 85 3.71 1.84 -22.89
N GLU A 86 3.99 2.03 -24.18
CA GLU A 86 3.08 1.62 -25.26
C GLU A 86 2.87 0.10 -25.29
N GLN A 87 3.93 -0.68 -25.10
CA GLN A 87 3.83 -2.13 -24.99
C GLN A 87 2.93 -2.56 -23.82
N TYR A 88 3.12 -1.96 -22.64
CA TYR A 88 2.29 -2.25 -21.46
C TYR A 88 0.82 -1.88 -21.69
N GLU A 89 0.54 -0.70 -22.26
CA GLU A 89 -0.82 -0.24 -22.55
C GLU A 89 -1.53 -1.21 -23.50
N ASN A 90 -0.82 -1.77 -24.48
CA ASN A 90 -1.34 -2.72 -25.46
C ASN A 90 -1.63 -4.11 -24.90
N VAL A 91 -1.13 -4.48 -23.72
CA VAL A 91 -1.45 -5.77 -23.08
C VAL A 91 -2.95 -5.89 -22.80
N GLN A 92 -3.57 -6.89 -23.42
CA GLN A 92 -5.00 -7.17 -23.31
C GLN A 92 -5.30 -8.22 -22.23
N MET A 93 -6.37 -8.00 -21.46
CA MET A 93 -6.94 -9.04 -20.60
C MET A 93 -7.34 -10.26 -21.46
N GLY A 94 -7.01 -11.46 -21.00
CA GLY A 94 -7.26 -12.71 -21.72
C GLY A 94 -6.18 -13.09 -22.74
N ALA A 95 -5.15 -12.26 -22.97
CA ALA A 95 -4.01 -12.61 -23.82
C ALA A 95 -3.29 -13.85 -23.28
N THR A 96 -2.77 -14.70 -24.17
CA THR A 96 -2.01 -15.90 -23.78
C THR A 96 -0.56 -15.53 -23.45
N GLN A 97 0.11 -16.39 -22.67
CA GLN A 97 1.55 -16.26 -22.43
C GLN A 97 2.37 -16.11 -23.73
N ASP A 98 2.06 -16.88 -24.78
CA ASP A 98 2.73 -16.77 -26.07
C ASP A 98 2.53 -15.41 -26.76
N GLN A 99 1.34 -14.81 -26.62
CA GLN A 99 1.07 -13.49 -27.16
C GLN A 99 1.88 -12.44 -26.39
N ILE A 100 1.94 -12.55 -25.06
CA ILE A 100 2.74 -11.65 -24.22
C ILE A 100 4.23 -11.77 -24.54
N LYS A 101 4.77 -12.98 -24.71
CA LYS A 101 6.17 -13.18 -25.12
C LYS A 101 6.47 -12.54 -26.47
N LYS A 102 5.54 -12.63 -27.42
CA LYS A 102 5.69 -12.03 -28.73
C LYS A 102 5.69 -10.49 -28.67
N ASP A 103 4.85 -9.91 -27.83
CA ASP A 103 4.63 -8.46 -27.77
C ASP A 103 5.65 -7.75 -26.86
N LEU A 104 6.03 -8.39 -25.75
CA LEU A 104 6.89 -7.82 -24.72
C LEU A 104 8.30 -8.44 -24.67
N GLY A 105 8.52 -9.56 -25.33
CA GLY A 105 9.73 -10.36 -25.17
C GLY A 105 9.60 -11.44 -24.10
N GLU A 106 10.59 -12.33 -24.08
CA GLU A 106 10.68 -13.40 -23.09
C GLU A 106 11.16 -12.85 -21.73
N VAL A 107 10.76 -13.52 -20.66
CA VAL A 107 11.21 -13.25 -19.29
C VAL A 107 12.05 -14.44 -18.82
N THR A 108 13.09 -14.16 -18.03
CA THR A 108 13.91 -15.21 -17.40
C THR A 108 13.16 -15.85 -16.23
N GLU A 109 13.67 -16.97 -15.70
CA GLU A 109 13.04 -17.65 -14.58
C GLU A 109 12.95 -16.75 -13.33
N ASP A 110 13.92 -15.87 -13.12
CA ASP A 110 13.97 -14.93 -12.00
C ASP A 110 12.91 -13.83 -12.09
N ASN A 111 12.41 -13.56 -13.29
CA ASN A 111 11.28 -12.65 -13.54
C ASN A 111 9.91 -13.34 -13.38
N ILE A 112 9.87 -14.63 -13.04
CA ILE A 112 8.62 -15.40 -12.90
C ILE A 112 8.37 -15.78 -11.45
N VAL A 113 7.25 -15.29 -10.89
CA VAL A 113 6.78 -15.71 -9.56
C VAL A 113 5.52 -16.54 -9.70
N GLN A 114 5.55 -17.77 -9.18
CA GLN A 114 4.36 -18.63 -9.10
C GLN A 114 3.72 -18.51 -7.73
N SER A 115 2.42 -18.22 -7.71
CA SER A 115 1.61 -18.14 -6.49
C SER A 115 0.36 -19.02 -6.60
N LYS A 116 -0.38 -19.16 -5.51
CA LYS A 116 -1.60 -19.98 -5.46
C LYS A 116 -2.66 -19.40 -6.40
N GLY A 117 -2.76 -19.98 -7.59
CA GLY A 117 -3.77 -19.65 -8.61
C GLY A 117 -3.30 -18.68 -9.70
N ARG A 118 -2.12 -18.07 -9.57
CA ARG A 118 -1.56 -17.16 -10.59
C ARG A 118 -0.07 -17.36 -10.83
N THR A 119 0.38 -16.94 -12.01
CA THR A 119 1.80 -16.79 -12.38
C THR A 119 2.00 -15.33 -12.72
N MET A 120 2.97 -14.67 -12.10
CA MET A 120 3.33 -13.27 -12.37
C MET A 120 4.62 -13.23 -13.17
N TRP A 121 4.65 -12.42 -14.22
CA TRP A 121 5.86 -12.06 -14.96
C TRP A 121 6.19 -10.60 -14.70
N SER A 122 7.45 -10.31 -14.38
CA SER A 122 7.94 -8.95 -14.20
C SER A 122 8.74 -8.47 -15.41
N TYR A 123 8.55 -7.20 -15.74
CA TYR A 123 9.29 -6.45 -16.75
C TYR A 123 9.70 -5.11 -16.15
N SER A 124 10.75 -4.50 -16.69
CA SER A 124 11.17 -3.15 -16.28
C SER A 124 11.57 -2.31 -17.48
N ASP A 125 11.44 -0.99 -17.40
CA ASP A 125 12.04 -0.08 -18.36
C ASP A 125 13.44 0.38 -17.90
N ASP A 126 14.15 1.12 -18.76
CA ASP A 126 15.46 1.70 -18.45
C ASP A 126 15.44 2.74 -17.30
N ASN A 127 14.25 3.18 -16.89
CA ASN A 127 14.04 4.22 -15.88
C ASN A 127 13.42 3.68 -14.58
N PHE A 128 13.55 2.38 -14.31
CA PHE A 128 13.02 1.70 -13.12
C PHE A 128 11.48 1.63 -13.03
N GLY A 129 10.75 1.94 -14.10
CA GLY A 129 9.35 1.62 -14.23
C GLY A 129 9.16 0.10 -14.28
N LEU A 130 8.23 -0.42 -13.50
CA LEU A 130 7.98 -1.86 -13.34
C LEU A 130 6.62 -2.20 -13.93
N ALA A 131 6.55 -3.33 -14.63
CA ALA A 131 5.30 -3.92 -15.10
C ALA A 131 5.18 -5.36 -14.61
N TYR A 132 3.99 -5.73 -14.16
CA TYR A 132 3.67 -7.07 -13.72
C TYR A 132 2.48 -7.60 -14.50
N ILE A 133 2.66 -8.72 -15.20
CA ILE A 133 1.59 -9.38 -15.95
C ILE A 133 1.23 -10.68 -15.23
N TYR A 134 -0.02 -10.79 -14.77
CA TYR A 134 -0.49 -11.96 -14.04
C TYR A 134 -1.36 -12.84 -14.93
N PHE A 135 -0.98 -14.11 -15.00
CA PHE A 135 -1.68 -15.16 -15.70
C PHE A 135 -2.44 -16.04 -14.71
N SER A 136 -3.67 -16.44 -15.06
CA SER A 136 -4.35 -17.51 -14.32
C SER A 136 -3.61 -18.83 -14.52
N ASN A 137 -3.40 -19.60 -13.43
CA ASN A 137 -2.74 -20.89 -13.52
C ASN A 137 -3.57 -21.93 -14.28
N LYS A 138 -4.89 -21.73 -14.38
CA LYS A 138 -5.84 -22.67 -14.99
C LYS A 138 -5.80 -22.64 -16.52
N ASP A 139 -5.80 -21.45 -17.10
CA ASP A 139 -5.93 -21.24 -18.55
C ASP A 139 -4.78 -20.44 -19.16
N LYS A 140 -3.79 -20.03 -18.34
CA LYS A 140 -2.55 -19.35 -18.77
C LYS A 140 -2.82 -18.07 -19.56
N LYS A 141 -3.90 -17.37 -19.19
CA LYS A 141 -4.31 -16.10 -19.77
C LYS A 141 -4.13 -14.95 -18.79
N VAL A 142 -3.84 -13.76 -19.30
CA VAL A 142 -3.74 -12.53 -18.52
C VAL A 142 -5.07 -12.28 -17.82
N VAL A 143 -5.04 -12.15 -16.50
CA VAL A 143 -6.20 -11.83 -15.65
C VAL A 143 -6.05 -10.50 -14.93
N LEU A 144 -4.82 -10.00 -14.86
CA LEU A 144 -4.44 -8.77 -14.21
C LEU A 144 -3.14 -8.25 -14.82
N LYS A 145 -3.00 -6.94 -14.93
CA LYS A 145 -1.70 -6.29 -15.09
C LYS A 145 -1.57 -5.17 -14.07
N SER A 146 -0.37 -4.95 -13.53
CA SER A 146 -0.09 -3.79 -12.70
C SER A 146 1.21 -3.13 -13.12
N GLU A 147 1.37 -1.87 -12.77
CA GLU A 147 2.61 -1.13 -13.01
C GLU A 147 2.92 -0.17 -11.87
N LEU A 148 4.21 0.13 -11.72
CA LEU A 148 4.73 1.12 -10.79
C LEU A 148 5.76 1.97 -11.52
N GLY A 149 5.49 3.27 -11.65
CA GLY A 149 6.41 4.23 -12.27
C GLY A 149 6.54 4.11 -13.78
N LEU A 150 5.78 3.21 -14.45
CA LEU A 150 5.93 2.93 -15.87
C LEU A 150 5.09 3.88 -16.73
N LEU A 151 3.85 4.16 -16.32
CA LEU A 151 2.97 5.07 -17.06
C LEU A 151 3.35 6.54 -16.84
N SER A 152 3.83 6.87 -15.64
CA SER A 152 4.40 8.15 -15.23
C SER A 152 5.23 7.98 -13.94
N GLU A 153 6.09 8.96 -13.56
CA GLU A 153 7.04 8.87 -12.41
C GLU A 153 6.40 8.36 -11.11
N ASP A 154 5.14 8.74 -10.83
CA ASP A 154 4.42 8.37 -9.61
C ASP A 154 3.22 7.44 -9.86
N SER A 155 3.06 6.85 -11.06
CA SER A 155 1.91 5.98 -11.31
C SER A 155 2.03 4.66 -10.56
N ASN A 156 0.90 4.18 -10.05
CA ASN A 156 0.78 2.85 -9.48
C ASN A 156 -0.61 2.34 -9.79
N THR A 157 -0.75 1.58 -10.87
CA THR A 157 -2.08 1.16 -11.35
C THR A 157 -2.21 -0.34 -11.44
N GLU A 158 -3.43 -0.82 -11.22
CA GLU A 158 -3.82 -2.20 -11.44
C GLU A 158 -4.98 -2.24 -12.43
N THR A 159 -4.88 -3.07 -13.46
CA THR A 159 -5.92 -3.25 -14.48
C THR A 159 -6.37 -4.70 -14.52
N SER A 160 -7.67 -4.89 -14.35
CA SER A 160 -8.34 -6.19 -14.46
C SER A 160 -9.48 -6.11 -15.50
N LYS A 161 -10.27 -7.19 -15.59
CA LYS A 161 -11.52 -7.19 -16.38
C LYS A 161 -12.54 -6.13 -15.91
N ASP A 162 -12.44 -5.69 -14.66
CA ASP A 162 -13.41 -4.77 -14.04
C ASP A 162 -12.98 -3.30 -14.20
N GLY A 163 -11.83 -3.05 -14.85
CA GLY A 163 -11.29 -1.72 -15.13
C GLY A 163 -9.89 -1.51 -14.59
N THR A 164 -9.40 -0.28 -14.72
CA THR A 164 -8.14 0.18 -14.15
C THR A 164 -8.42 0.95 -12.87
N VAL A 165 -7.69 0.64 -11.81
CA VAL A 165 -7.69 1.36 -10.53
C VAL A 165 -6.32 2.00 -10.31
N ASP A 166 -6.33 3.20 -9.74
CA ASP A 166 -5.14 3.86 -9.22
C ASP A 166 -4.95 3.41 -7.77
N LEU A 167 -3.87 2.68 -7.51
CA LEU A 167 -3.53 2.19 -6.18
C LEU A 167 -3.01 3.30 -5.26
N ASN A 168 -2.70 4.48 -5.82
CA ASN A 168 -2.42 5.67 -5.02
C ASN A 168 -3.69 6.41 -4.59
N ASP A 169 -4.87 6.09 -5.14
CA ASP A 169 -6.13 6.66 -4.67
C ASP A 169 -6.36 6.26 -3.22
N TRP A 170 -6.42 7.24 -2.32
CA TRP A 170 -6.61 7.00 -0.90
C TRP A 170 -7.90 6.21 -0.62
N LYS A 171 -8.94 6.34 -1.45
CA LYS A 171 -10.19 5.58 -1.28
C LYS A 171 -9.97 4.09 -1.49
N VAL A 172 -9.14 3.73 -2.47
CA VAL A 172 -8.76 2.33 -2.72
C VAL A 172 -7.94 1.83 -1.53
N GLN A 173 -6.96 2.60 -1.06
CA GLN A 173 -6.13 2.23 0.07
C GLN A 173 -6.92 2.08 1.38
N VAL A 174 -7.85 2.99 1.69
CA VAL A 174 -8.75 2.88 2.85
C VAL A 174 -9.61 1.64 2.76
N LYS A 175 -10.16 1.35 1.57
CA LYS A 175 -10.98 0.15 1.34
C LYS A 175 -10.17 -1.13 1.52
N ASP A 176 -8.93 -1.17 1.05
CA ASP A 176 -8.05 -2.32 1.21
C ASP A 176 -7.68 -2.54 2.69
N ILE A 177 -7.41 -1.47 3.45
CA ILE A 177 -7.20 -1.54 4.89
C ILE A 177 -8.46 -2.08 5.58
N ALA A 178 -9.64 -1.55 5.22
CA ALA A 178 -10.92 -1.97 5.77
C ALA A 178 -11.22 -3.46 5.50
N GLY A 179 -10.90 -3.96 4.31
CA GLY A 179 -11.12 -5.35 3.91
C GLY A 179 -10.10 -6.36 4.45
N SER A 180 -9.09 -5.92 5.19
CA SER A 180 -8.06 -6.80 5.75
C SER A 180 -8.52 -7.56 7.01
N ASP A 181 -7.86 -8.68 7.32
CA ASP A 181 -8.12 -9.49 8.53
C ASP A 181 -7.46 -8.91 9.80
N LYS A 182 -7.00 -7.65 9.76
CA LYS A 182 -6.36 -6.95 10.88
C LYS A 182 -7.36 -6.55 11.95
N SER A 183 -6.90 -6.32 13.17
CA SER A 183 -7.73 -5.75 14.24
C SER A 183 -8.11 -4.30 13.94
N GLU A 184 -9.17 -3.79 14.59
CA GLU A 184 -9.60 -2.39 14.45
C GLU A 184 -8.49 -1.40 14.82
N THR A 185 -7.63 -1.76 15.78
CA THR A 185 -6.47 -0.94 16.16
C THR A 185 -5.41 -0.91 15.06
N GLU A 186 -5.05 -2.05 14.48
CA GLU A 186 -4.08 -2.11 13.38
C GLU A 186 -4.59 -1.39 12.13
N LYS A 187 -5.87 -1.54 11.80
CA LYS A 187 -6.52 -0.80 10.70
C LYS A 187 -6.48 0.71 10.96
N PHE A 188 -6.77 1.14 12.19
CA PHE A 188 -6.66 2.54 12.60
C PHE A 188 -5.23 3.08 12.45
N ASP A 189 -4.23 2.32 12.90
CA ASP A 189 -2.82 2.74 12.84
C ASP A 189 -2.38 2.91 11.37
N GLU A 190 -2.77 1.99 10.49
CA GLU A 190 -2.45 2.05 9.07
C GLU A 190 -3.15 3.22 8.36
N VAL A 191 -4.45 3.42 8.60
CA VAL A 191 -5.16 4.52 7.94
C VAL A 191 -4.71 5.89 8.44
N SER A 192 -4.33 5.99 9.72
CA SER A 192 -3.81 7.25 10.29
C SER A 192 -2.47 7.59 9.67
N LYS A 193 -1.57 6.59 9.56
CA LYS A 193 -0.29 6.78 8.87
C LYS A 193 -0.49 7.21 7.41
N LEU A 194 -1.40 6.56 6.70
CA LEU A 194 -1.77 6.93 5.33
C LEU A 194 -2.23 8.40 5.25
N ALA A 195 -3.13 8.82 6.16
CA ALA A 195 -3.64 10.18 6.20
C ALA A 195 -2.56 11.23 6.51
N MET A 196 -1.62 10.92 7.41
CA MET A 196 -0.50 11.81 7.75
C MET A 196 0.48 12.01 6.59
N GLU A 197 0.64 11.00 5.74
CA GLU A 197 1.52 11.05 4.56
C GLU A 197 0.81 11.64 3.33
N TYR A 198 -0.52 11.80 3.38
CA TYR A 198 -1.33 12.27 2.26
C TYR A 198 -1.24 13.79 2.08
N SER A 199 -0.94 14.23 0.86
CA SER A 199 -0.90 15.65 0.51
C SER A 199 -2.23 16.10 -0.07
N LEU A 200 -3.07 16.73 0.75
CA LEU A 200 -4.35 17.28 0.30
C LEU A 200 -4.18 18.40 -0.73
N THR A 201 -5.02 18.38 -1.75
CA THR A 201 -5.32 19.57 -2.56
C THR A 201 -6.29 20.49 -1.83
N ASP A 202 -6.33 21.78 -2.19
CA ASP A 202 -7.29 22.74 -1.60
C ASP A 202 -8.76 22.30 -1.78
N GLN A 203 -9.06 21.66 -2.91
CA GLN A 203 -10.40 21.13 -3.18
C GLN A 203 -10.73 19.96 -2.24
N GLU A 204 -9.83 18.98 -2.12
CA GLU A 204 -10.04 17.82 -1.23
C GLU A 204 -10.12 18.23 0.23
N LEU A 205 -9.27 19.18 0.67
CA LEU A 205 -9.36 19.73 2.00
C LEU A 205 -10.77 20.25 2.26
N LYS A 206 -11.31 21.06 1.34
CA LYS A 206 -12.66 21.60 1.50
C LYS A 206 -13.73 20.51 1.52
N GLU A 207 -13.62 19.53 0.63
CA GLU A 207 -14.54 18.38 0.59
C GLU A 207 -14.49 17.56 1.89
N PHE A 208 -13.31 17.38 2.47
CA PHE A 208 -13.12 16.63 3.71
C PHE A 208 -13.72 17.38 4.90
N GLU A 209 -13.44 18.68 5.02
CA GLU A 209 -14.01 19.55 6.04
C GLU A 209 -15.53 19.52 6.02
N ASP A 210 -16.12 19.76 4.83
CA ASP A 210 -17.57 19.77 4.65
C ASP A 210 -18.17 18.39 4.95
N SER A 211 -17.46 17.32 4.57
CA SER A 211 -17.87 15.94 4.86
C SER A 211 -17.96 15.68 6.37
N ILE A 212 -16.90 15.93 7.14
CA ILE A 212 -16.91 15.60 8.58
C ILE A 212 -17.89 16.49 9.37
N VAL A 213 -18.01 17.76 8.97
CA VAL A 213 -18.98 18.68 9.56
C VAL A 213 -20.41 18.22 9.27
N ASN A 214 -20.69 17.73 8.06
CA ASN A 214 -22.00 17.22 7.69
C ASN A 214 -22.31 15.90 8.42
N GLU A 215 -21.36 14.97 8.53
CA GLU A 215 -21.53 13.72 9.28
C GLU A 215 -21.92 14.00 10.74
N TYR A 216 -21.28 14.98 11.37
CA TYR A 216 -21.61 15.41 12.72
C TYR A 216 -22.98 16.10 12.81
N LYS A 217 -23.23 17.13 11.99
CA LYS A 217 -24.50 17.90 12.00
C LYS A 217 -25.73 17.04 11.70
N THR A 218 -25.55 15.96 10.94
CA THR A 218 -26.62 15.00 10.62
C THR A 218 -26.71 13.84 11.61
N ASN A 219 -25.88 13.83 12.67
CA ASN A 219 -25.78 12.78 13.68
C ASN A 219 -25.51 11.38 13.09
N ASN A 220 -24.78 11.31 11.98
CA ASN A 220 -24.44 10.05 11.32
C ASN A 220 -23.08 9.50 11.74
N TYR A 221 -22.13 10.36 12.14
CA TYR A 221 -20.71 10.02 12.27
C TYR A 221 -20.36 8.82 13.19
N LEU A 222 -21.21 8.48 14.17
CA LEU A 222 -21.06 7.32 15.07
C LEU A 222 -22.20 6.30 14.95
N LYS A 223 -22.98 6.34 13.87
CA LYS A 223 -24.18 5.53 13.72
C LYS A 223 -23.89 4.05 13.47
N ASP A 224 -22.76 3.74 12.84
CA ASP A 224 -22.36 2.39 12.46
C ASP A 224 -20.88 2.16 12.77
N ILE A 225 -20.55 2.09 14.05
CA ILE A 225 -19.15 2.00 14.54
C ILE A 225 -18.46 0.67 14.19
N HIS A 226 -19.19 -0.33 13.69
CA HIS A 226 -18.65 -1.63 13.27
C HIS A 226 -18.45 -1.74 11.75
N ASN A 227 -18.70 -0.65 11.02
CA ASN A 227 -18.45 -0.58 9.59
C ASN A 227 -17.05 -0.01 9.35
N ASP A 228 -16.09 -0.91 9.14
CA ASP A 228 -14.67 -0.57 8.99
C ASP A 228 -14.44 0.49 7.91
N GLU A 229 -14.96 0.29 6.69
CA GLU A 229 -14.74 1.22 5.58
C GLU A 229 -15.28 2.61 5.89
N TYR A 230 -16.46 2.69 6.51
CA TYR A 230 -17.07 3.95 6.92
C TYR A 230 -16.26 4.66 8.01
N MET A 231 -15.92 3.95 9.09
CA MET A 231 -15.18 4.53 10.22
C MET A 231 -13.77 4.93 9.83
N LEU A 232 -13.06 4.08 9.08
CA LEU A 232 -11.71 4.38 8.58
C LEU A 232 -11.71 5.53 7.58
N THR A 233 -12.76 5.69 6.77
CA THR A 233 -12.91 6.88 5.90
C THR A 233 -13.03 8.17 6.73
N ASN A 234 -13.82 8.14 7.80
CA ASN A 234 -13.98 9.29 8.70
C ASN A 234 -12.70 9.60 9.48
N ILE A 235 -11.98 8.56 9.92
CA ILE A 235 -10.65 8.69 10.55
C ILE A 235 -9.65 9.30 9.55
N PHE A 236 -9.56 8.76 8.33
CA PHE A 236 -8.67 9.26 7.30
C PHE A 236 -8.84 10.77 7.06
N LYS A 237 -10.09 11.20 6.80
CA LYS A 237 -10.40 12.60 6.52
C LYS A 237 -10.05 13.52 7.70
N SER A 238 -10.44 13.13 8.90
CA SER A 238 -10.21 13.96 10.09
C SER A 238 -8.73 14.04 10.47
N THR A 239 -7.97 12.96 10.34
CA THR A 239 -6.50 13.00 10.49
C THR A 239 -5.85 13.88 9.42
N ALA A 240 -6.24 13.75 8.15
CA ALA A 240 -5.67 14.56 7.08
C ALA A 240 -5.92 16.08 7.28
N ILE A 241 -7.10 16.45 7.78
CA ILE A 241 -7.41 17.84 8.16
C ILE A 241 -6.56 18.31 9.34
N ASP A 242 -6.47 17.50 10.41
CA ASP A 242 -5.72 17.86 11.62
C ASP A 242 -4.23 18.11 11.31
N GLU A 243 -3.64 17.27 10.46
CA GLU A 243 -2.24 17.39 10.01
C GLU A 243 -2.02 18.55 9.03
N HIS A 244 -3.01 18.90 8.21
CA HIS A 244 -2.88 19.99 7.24
C HIS A 244 -2.63 21.35 7.92
N TYR A 245 -3.33 21.63 9.03
CA TYR A 245 -3.24 22.91 9.71
C TYR A 245 -2.07 22.98 10.69
N SER A 246 -1.12 23.89 10.46
CA SER A 246 0.05 24.07 11.37
C SER A 246 -0.27 24.75 12.70
N SER A 247 -1.41 25.44 12.81
CA SER A 247 -1.87 26.15 14.01
C SER A 247 -3.31 25.79 14.35
N SER A 248 -3.73 26.03 15.59
CA SER A 248 -5.12 25.89 16.00
C SER A 248 -6.02 26.79 15.14
N THR A 249 -6.96 26.17 14.45
CA THR A 249 -8.08 26.82 13.77
C THR A 249 -9.36 26.13 14.23
N PRO A 250 -10.53 26.78 14.17
CA PRO A 250 -11.78 26.12 14.57
C PRO A 250 -12.00 24.79 13.84
N ILE A 251 -11.70 24.70 12.54
CA ILE A 251 -11.86 23.45 11.78
C ILE A 251 -10.85 22.38 12.16
N LYS A 252 -9.62 22.75 12.51
CA LYS A 252 -8.64 21.82 13.06
C LYS A 252 -9.10 21.23 14.39
N GLU A 253 -9.53 22.10 15.32
CA GLU A 253 -10.03 21.68 16.63
C GLU A 253 -11.25 20.77 16.50
N PHE A 254 -12.20 21.13 15.63
CA PHE A 254 -13.34 20.29 15.30
C PHE A 254 -12.92 18.92 14.75
N ALA A 255 -11.99 18.88 13.79
CA ALA A 255 -11.50 17.65 13.19
C ALA A 255 -10.78 16.77 14.23
N PHE A 256 -10.02 17.36 15.15
CA PHE A 256 -9.39 16.67 16.25
C PHE A 256 -10.43 16.00 17.16
N ASP A 257 -11.42 16.73 17.67
CA ASP A 257 -12.44 16.16 18.56
C ASP A 257 -13.32 15.11 17.86
N PHE A 258 -13.64 15.34 16.57
CA PHE A 258 -14.31 14.36 15.71
C PHE A 258 -13.49 13.07 15.58
N LEU A 259 -12.18 13.19 15.35
CA LEU A 259 -11.24 12.08 15.26
C LEU A 259 -11.17 11.32 16.59
N GLN A 260 -11.12 12.01 17.73
CA GLN A 260 -11.11 11.38 19.06
C GLN A 260 -12.33 10.48 19.24
N ASN A 261 -13.52 11.00 18.96
CA ASN A 261 -14.75 10.22 19.06
C ASN A 261 -14.77 9.03 18.10
N THR A 262 -14.44 9.29 16.83
CA THR A 262 -14.46 8.26 15.78
C THR A 262 -13.46 7.14 16.08
N LYS A 263 -12.23 7.47 16.48
CA LYS A 263 -11.19 6.45 16.72
C LYS A 263 -11.44 5.63 17.99
N TYR A 264 -11.89 6.23 19.08
CA TYR A 264 -12.06 5.51 20.34
C TYR A 264 -13.31 4.62 20.33
N THR A 265 -14.37 5.06 19.66
CA THR A 265 -15.57 4.22 19.49
C THR A 265 -15.33 3.08 18.50
N TYR A 266 -14.67 3.34 17.36
CA TYR A 266 -14.29 2.30 16.39
C TYR A 266 -13.43 1.21 17.03
N ARG A 267 -12.42 1.60 17.82
CA ARG A 267 -11.53 0.65 18.51
C ARG A 267 -12.14 0.01 19.76
N GLY A 268 -13.40 0.30 20.08
CA GLY A 268 -14.11 -0.21 21.26
C GLY A 268 -13.56 0.28 22.60
N ALA A 269 -12.73 1.33 22.60
CA ALA A 269 -12.20 1.93 23.83
C ALA A 269 -13.23 2.82 24.53
N GLU A 270 -14.17 3.38 23.77
CA GLU A 270 -15.30 4.18 24.25
C GLU A 270 -16.61 3.68 23.67
N VAL A 271 -17.71 4.04 24.34
CA VAL A 271 -19.07 3.74 23.86
C VAL A 271 -19.77 5.02 23.43
N VAL A 272 -20.62 4.92 22.40
CA VAL A 272 -21.43 6.05 21.94
C VAL A 272 -22.27 6.61 23.09
N GLY A 273 -22.20 7.93 23.31
CA GLY A 273 -22.89 8.62 24.40
C GLY A 273 -22.19 8.54 25.76
N SER A 274 -20.95 8.04 25.84
CA SER A 274 -20.14 8.17 27.05
C SER A 274 -19.87 9.65 27.37
N GLN A 275 -19.55 9.96 28.63
CA GLN A 275 -19.20 11.32 29.03
C GLN A 275 -18.02 11.91 28.23
N PHE A 276 -17.09 11.05 27.77
CA PHE A 276 -15.96 11.47 26.96
C PHE A 276 -16.39 11.80 25.54
N VAL A 277 -17.28 10.99 24.96
CA VAL A 277 -17.88 11.26 23.64
C VAL A 277 -18.64 12.59 23.68
N LEU A 278 -19.51 12.76 24.67
CA LEU A 278 -20.32 13.98 24.84
C LEU A 278 -19.45 15.22 25.06
N ALA A 279 -18.37 15.11 25.85
CA ALA A 279 -17.46 16.23 26.07
C ALA A 279 -16.78 16.69 24.77
N ASN A 280 -16.36 15.76 23.92
CA ASN A 280 -15.82 16.10 22.60
C ASN A 280 -16.90 16.66 21.67
N GLU A 281 -18.15 16.21 21.76
CA GLU A 281 -19.28 16.81 21.02
C GLU A 281 -19.54 18.26 21.44
N ASP A 282 -19.43 18.56 22.74
CA ASP A 282 -19.49 19.94 23.24
C ASP A 282 -18.35 20.80 22.64
N GLN A 283 -17.11 20.27 22.59
CA GLN A 283 -15.99 20.98 21.95
C GLN A 283 -16.21 21.18 20.43
N MET A 284 -16.71 20.16 19.73
CA MET A 284 -17.10 20.27 18.31
C MET A 284 -18.15 21.37 18.10
N ASN A 285 -19.13 21.51 18.99
CA ASN A 285 -20.13 22.57 18.94
C ASN A 285 -19.52 23.96 19.12
N ASP A 286 -18.57 24.10 20.06
CA ASP A 286 -17.84 25.35 20.29
C ASP A 286 -17.03 25.74 19.05
N SER A 287 -16.28 24.80 18.47
CA SER A 287 -15.53 25.03 17.22
C SER A 287 -16.45 25.43 16.06
N LEU A 288 -17.59 24.76 15.87
CA LEU A 288 -18.57 25.13 14.84
C LEU A 288 -19.14 26.54 15.04
N ALA A 289 -19.31 26.98 16.28
CA ALA A 289 -19.79 28.33 16.57
C ALA A 289 -18.80 29.42 16.14
N LEU A 290 -17.50 29.08 16.06
CA LEU A 290 -16.40 29.95 15.67
C LEU A 290 -16.08 29.92 14.16
N MET A 291 -16.55 28.93 13.41
CA MET A 291 -16.37 28.82 11.94
C MET A 291 -17.26 29.77 11.11
N LYS A 292 -17.83 30.81 11.73
CA LYS A 292 -18.80 31.71 11.10
C LYS A 292 -18.17 32.78 10.23
#